data_AF-A0A931HND5-F1
#
_entry.id   AF-A0A931HND5-F1
#
_cell.length_a   1.000
_cell.length_b   1.000
_cell.length_c   1.000
_cell.angle_alpha   90.00
_cell.angle_beta   90.00
_cell.angle_gamma   90.00
#
_symmetry.space_group_name_H-M   'P 1'
#
loop_
_entity.id
_entity.type
_entity.pdbx_description
1 polymer ?
#
loop_
_entity_poly.entity_id
_entity_poly.type
_entity_poly.pdbx_seq_one_letter_code
_entity_poly.pdbx_strand_id
1 'polypeptide(L)'
;MTAPSPLFDFDDSSALIAADIDGILRMSALGGAQIRATASAVDEQALDRLHDLHPRSVVLVGGDARSARAAELVVAMLAAHATVPLVVAPTTPTWVGPLDVVVVAGDDA
;
A
#
# COMPACT_ATOMS: atom_id res chain seq x y z
N MET A 1 21.80 7.93 32.38
CA MET A 1 23.11 7.92 31.68
C MET A 1 23.07 6.83 30.62
N THR A 2 22.55 7.16 29.44
CA THR A 2 22.82 6.38 28.23
C THR A 2 24.22 6.79 27.79
N ALA A 3 25.17 5.85 27.77
CA ALA A 3 26.47 6.11 27.17
C ALA A 3 26.26 6.58 25.72
N PRO A 4 27.07 7.51 25.18
CA PRO A 4 27.05 7.77 23.76
C PRO A 4 27.45 6.46 23.09
N SER A 5 26.49 5.79 22.44
CA SER A 5 26.82 4.73 21.50
C SER A 5 27.86 5.36 20.54
N PRO A 6 28.98 4.68 20.21
CA PRO A 6 29.88 5.20 19.20
C PRO A 6 28.99 5.54 18.00
N LEU A 7 29.04 6.81 17.57
CA LEU A 7 28.17 7.36 16.52
C LEU A 7 28.16 6.38 15.35
N PHE A 8 27.04 5.68 15.19
CA PHE A 8 26.87 4.74 14.10
C PHE A 8 26.90 5.57 12.81
N ASP A 9 27.85 5.29 11.93
CA ASP A 9 28.00 6.00 10.66
C ASP A 9 26.85 5.58 9.73
N PHE A 10 25.87 6.47 9.57
CA PHE A 10 24.70 6.22 8.72
C PHE A 10 25.02 6.30 7.22
N ASP A 11 26.20 6.81 6.84
CA ASP A 11 26.65 6.83 5.45
C ASP A 11 27.28 5.48 5.04
N ASP A 12 27.67 4.63 6.00
CA ASP A 12 28.12 3.26 5.73
C ASP A 12 26.93 2.31 5.54
N SER A 13 26.48 2.20 4.28
CA SER A 13 25.38 1.30 3.90
C SER A 13 25.66 -0.18 4.21
N SER A 14 26.92 -0.63 4.19
CA SER A 14 27.26 -2.03 4.46
C SER A 14 27.12 -2.34 5.94
N ALA A 15 27.57 -1.44 6.81
CA ALA A 15 27.36 -1.55 8.25
C ALA A 15 25.87 -1.49 8.60
N LEU A 16 25.09 -0.61 7.96
CA LEU A 16 23.65 -0.48 8.19
C LEU A 16 22.88 -1.75 7.80
N ILE A 17 23.21 -2.35 6.64
CA ILE A 17 22.62 -3.62 6.20
C ILE A 17 23.00 -4.76 7.16
N ALA A 18 24.24 -4.81 7.63
CA ALA A 18 24.67 -5.83 8.59
C ALA A 18 23.99 -5.69 9.96
N ALA A 19 23.66 -4.46 10.37
CA ALA A 19 22.94 -4.17 11.61
C ALA A 19 21.42 -4.42 11.52
N ASP A 20 20.85 -4.43 10.31
CA ASP A 20 19.40 -4.65 10.07
C ASP A 20 19.01 -6.13 10.15
N ILE A 21 19.24 -6.75 11.31
CA ILE A 21 19.06 -8.20 11.53
C ILE A 21 17.62 -8.64 11.22
N ASP A 22 16.63 -7.84 11.62
CA ASP A 22 15.22 -8.12 11.42
C ASP A 22 14.70 -7.61 10.06
N GLY A 23 15.55 -6.97 9.25
CA GLY A 23 15.18 -6.41 7.95
C GLY A 23 14.26 -5.19 8.02
N ILE A 24 14.10 -4.57 9.19
CA ILE A 24 13.17 -3.46 9.42
C ILE A 24 13.54 -2.25 8.56
N LEU A 25 14.82 -1.92 8.45
CA LEU A 25 15.27 -0.79 7.63
C LEU A 25 15.00 -1.06 6.16
N ARG A 26 15.34 -2.26 5.68
CA ARG A 26 15.06 -2.67 4.29
C ARG A 26 13.56 -2.63 4.00
N MET A 27 12.72 -3.20 4.86
CA MET A 27 11.27 -3.23 4.66
C MET A 27 10.65 -1.83 4.70
N SER A 28 11.13 -0.96 5.59
CA SER A 28 10.70 0.44 5.67
C SER A 28 11.09 1.23 4.42
N ALA A 29 12.32 1.01 3.92
CA ALA A 29 12.79 1.63 2.69
C ALA A 29 11.96 1.18 1.48
N LEU A 30 11.66 -0.12 1.36
CA LEU A 30 10.82 -0.67 0.29
C LEU A 30 9.38 -0.13 0.36
N GLY A 31 8.78 -0.11 1.55
CA GLY A 31 7.44 0.47 1.74
C GLY A 31 7.39 1.94 1.35
N GLY A 32 8.39 2.73 1.77
CA GLY A 32 8.51 4.13 1.38
C GLY A 32 8.75 4.31 -0.13
N ALA A 33 9.51 3.43 -0.76
CA ALA A 33 9.70 3.45 -2.21
C ALA A 33 8.40 3.16 -2.95
N GLN A 34 7.61 2.18 -2.49
CA GLN A 34 6.30 1.87 -3.06
C GLN A 34 5.34 3.06 -2.98
N ILE A 35 5.27 3.74 -1.83
CA ILE A 35 4.42 4.93 -1.66
C ILE A 35 4.80 6.02 -2.67
N ARG A 36 6.10 6.30 -2.84
CA ARG A 36 6.57 7.30 -3.81
C ARG A 36 6.31 6.88 -5.25
N ALA A 37 6.47 5.60 -5.58
CA ALA A 37 6.16 5.09 -6.91
C ALA A 37 4.67 5.23 -7.23
N THR A 38 3.79 4.88 -6.29
CA THR A 38 2.34 5.08 -6.44
C THR A 38 1.98 6.56 -6.57
N ALA A 39 2.59 7.44 -5.76
CA ALA A 39 2.37 8.89 -5.88
C ALA A 39 2.80 9.43 -7.25
N SER A 40 3.98 9.04 -7.74
CA SER A 40 4.47 9.42 -9.08
C SER A 40 3.50 8.95 -10.17
N ALA A 41 3.01 7.70 -10.09
CA ALA A 41 2.05 7.20 -11.06
C ALA A 41 0.73 8.01 -11.07
N VAL A 42 0.25 8.45 -9.90
CA VAL A 42 -0.92 9.31 -9.80
C VAL A 42 -0.65 10.69 -10.38
N ASP A 43 0.51 11.29 -10.08
CA ASP A 43 0.94 12.58 -10.65
C ASP A 43 1.10 12.48 -12.18
N GLU A 44 1.51 11.32 -12.68
CA GLU A 44 1.58 10.94 -14.10
C GLU A 44 0.23 10.46 -14.65
N GLN A 45 -0.88 10.80 -13.99
CA GLN A 45 -2.23 10.64 -14.52
C GLN A 45 -2.67 9.17 -14.72
N ALA A 46 -2.08 8.21 -13.98
CA ALA A 46 -2.44 6.79 -14.09
C ALA A 46 -3.92 6.50 -13.76
N LEU A 47 -4.60 7.42 -13.08
CA LEU A 47 -6.01 7.30 -12.70
C LEU A 47 -6.97 8.14 -13.55
N ASP A 48 -6.52 8.81 -14.62
CA ASP A 48 -7.37 9.70 -15.44
C ASP A 48 -8.63 9.02 -15.97
N ARG A 49 -8.56 7.72 -16.28
CA ARG A 49 -9.72 6.92 -16.73
C ARG A 49 -10.84 6.82 -15.69
N LEU A 50 -10.57 7.16 -14.43
CA LEU A 50 -11.53 7.20 -13.32
C LEU A 50 -12.10 8.60 -13.12
N HIS A 51 -11.58 9.63 -13.79
CA HIS A 51 -12.13 10.98 -13.72
C HIS A 51 -13.59 10.99 -14.22
N ASP A 52 -14.46 11.72 -13.53
CA ASP A 52 -15.92 11.75 -13.75
C ASP A 52 -16.66 10.40 -13.66
N LEU A 53 -15.97 9.31 -13.30
CA LEU A 53 -16.60 8.04 -13.04
C LEU A 53 -17.39 8.11 -11.73
N HIS A 54 -18.60 7.55 -11.75
CA HIS A 54 -19.43 7.37 -10.57
C HIS A 54 -19.54 5.87 -10.29
N PRO A 55 -18.50 5.26 -9.68
CA PRO A 55 -18.51 3.83 -9.45
C PRO A 55 -19.62 3.45 -8.48
N ARG A 56 -20.17 2.24 -8.61
CA ARG A 56 -21.14 1.70 -7.65
C ARG A 56 -20.44 1.26 -6.36
N SER A 57 -19.19 0.83 -6.45
CA SER A 57 -18.37 0.35 -5.34
C SER A 57 -16.88 0.37 -5.68
N VAL A 58 -16.04 0.35 -4.65
CA VAL A 58 -14.61 0.03 -4.76
C VAL A 58 -14.36 -1.31 -4.09
N VAL A 59 -13.85 -2.28 -4.85
CA VAL A 59 -13.55 -3.63 -4.38
C VAL A 59 -12.05 -3.80 -4.21
N LEU A 60 -11.59 -3.94 -2.97
CA LEU A 60 -10.21 -4.22 -2.60
C LEU A 60 -10.01 -5.75 -2.62
N VAL A 61 -9.28 -6.24 -3.61
CA VAL A 61 -9.00 -7.66 -3.81
C VAL A 61 -7.58 -7.98 -3.38
N GLY A 62 -7.41 -8.91 -2.44
CA GLY A 62 -6.11 -9.35 -1.94
C GLY A 62 -6.15 -10.80 -1.46
N GLY A 63 -5.32 -11.66 -2.06
CA GLY A 63 -5.36 -13.11 -1.83
C GLY A 63 -4.60 -13.60 -0.61
N ASP A 64 -3.79 -12.74 0.01
CA ASP A 64 -2.92 -13.09 1.14
C ASP A 64 -3.28 -12.32 2.42
N ALA A 65 -2.67 -12.70 3.54
CA ALA A 65 -2.94 -12.07 4.82
C ALA A 65 -2.46 -10.60 4.89
N ARG A 66 -1.42 -10.23 4.14
CA ARG A 66 -0.84 -8.87 4.17
C ARG A 66 -1.77 -7.88 3.47
N SER A 67 -2.18 -8.21 2.25
CA SER A 67 -3.14 -7.46 1.45
C SER A 67 -4.50 -7.35 2.14
N ALA A 68 -4.97 -8.41 2.80
CA ALA A 68 -6.19 -8.36 3.61
C ALA A 68 -6.08 -7.33 4.76
N ARG A 69 -4.99 -7.33 5.52
CA ARG A 69 -4.79 -6.34 6.61
C ARG A 69 -4.62 -4.91 6.09
N ALA A 70 -3.93 -4.74 4.97
CA ALA A 70 -3.83 -3.44 4.31
C ALA A 70 -5.21 -2.92 3.89
N ALA A 71 -6.06 -3.79 3.31
CA ALA A 71 -7.42 -3.43 2.92
C ALA A 71 -8.29 -3.06 4.13
N GLU A 72 -8.19 -3.80 5.24
CA GLU A 72 -8.87 -3.44 6.50
C GLU A 72 -8.45 -2.06 7.01
N LEU A 73 -7.15 -1.73 6.95
CA LEU A 73 -6.65 -0.42 7.34
C LEU A 73 -7.21 0.69 6.45
N VAL A 74 -7.23 0.47 5.12
CA VAL A 74 -7.81 1.41 4.16
C VAL A 74 -9.29 1.65 4.47
N VAL A 75 -10.06 0.58 4.72
CA VAL A 75 -11.48 0.69 5.10
C VAL A 75 -11.63 1.46 6.40
N ALA A 76 -10.84 1.15 7.42
CA ALA A 76 -10.89 1.85 8.71
C ALA A 76 -10.61 3.35 8.59
N MET A 77 -9.70 3.74 7.69
CA MET A 77 -9.33 5.14 7.47
C MET A 77 -10.30 5.90 6.57
N LEU A 78 -10.87 5.25 5.55
CA LEU A 78 -11.57 5.94 4.48
C LEU A 78 -13.09 5.70 4.44
N ALA A 79 -13.62 4.67 5.13
CA ALA A 79 -15.04 4.32 5.02
C ALA A 79 -15.97 5.47 5.44
N ALA A 80 -15.58 6.29 6.43
CA ALA A 80 -16.36 7.45 6.86
C ALA A 80 -16.39 8.61 5.85
N HIS A 81 -15.50 8.59 4.85
CA HIS A 81 -15.36 9.63 3.82
C HIS A 81 -15.67 9.12 2.42
N ALA A 82 -15.81 7.81 2.25
CA ALA A 82 -16.12 7.19 0.98
C ALA A 82 -17.56 7.52 0.56
N THR A 83 -17.71 7.95 -0.69
CA THR A 83 -19.02 8.21 -1.31
C THR A 83 -19.68 6.95 -1.87
N VAL A 84 -18.95 5.84 -1.87
CA VAL A 84 -19.36 4.53 -2.38
C VAL A 84 -18.89 3.43 -1.41
N PRO A 85 -19.54 2.25 -1.38
CA PRO A 85 -19.10 1.14 -0.56
C PRO A 85 -17.67 0.71 -0.86
N LEU A 86 -16.89 0.49 0.21
CA LEU A 86 -15.59 -0.17 0.15
C LEU A 86 -15.77 -1.64 0.53
N VAL A 87 -15.50 -2.56 -0.40
CA VAL A 87 -15.70 -4.00 -0.23
C VAL A 87 -14.35 -4.70 -0.23
N VAL A 88 -14.06 -5.48 0.81
CA VAL A 88 -12.84 -6.31 0.86
C VAL A 88 -13.20 -7.74 0.46
N ALA A 89 -12.44 -8.31 -0.46
CA ALA A 89 -12.64 -9.69 -0.91
C ALA A 89 -11.29 -10.40 -1.16
N PRO A 90 -11.19 -11.72 -0.89
CA PRO A 90 -9.95 -12.47 -1.14
C PRO A 90 -9.69 -12.70 -2.64
N THR A 91 -10.76 -12.67 -3.45
CA THR A 91 -10.74 -12.82 -4.91
C THR A 91 -11.80 -11.91 -5.52
N THR A 92 -11.71 -11.61 -6.81
CA THR A 92 -12.70 -10.79 -7.50
C THR A 92 -14.08 -11.45 -7.46
N PRO A 93 -15.10 -10.82 -6.83
CA PRO A 93 -16.43 -11.39 -6.76
C PRO A 93 -17.11 -11.50 -8.13
N THR A 94 -17.99 -12.49 -8.32
CA THR A 94 -18.68 -12.74 -9.59
C THR A 94 -19.70 -11.68 -10.00
N TRP A 95 -20.12 -10.82 -9.06
CA TRP A 95 -21.06 -9.73 -9.31
C TRP A 95 -20.37 -8.41 -9.74
N VAL A 96 -19.04 -8.36 -9.70
CA VAL A 96 -18.27 -7.21 -10.21
C VAL A 96 -18.63 -6.96 -11.66
N GLY A 97 -18.94 -5.71 -11.99
CA GLY A 97 -19.33 -5.32 -13.34
C GLY A 97 -18.71 -3.99 -13.79
N PRO A 98 -19.17 -3.45 -14.93
CA PRO A 98 -18.55 -2.28 -15.57
C PRO A 98 -18.58 -0.98 -14.76
N LEU A 99 -19.29 -0.94 -13.62
CA LEU A 99 -19.37 0.25 -12.76
C LEU A 99 -18.63 0.03 -11.43
N ASP A 100 -17.88 -1.05 -11.27
CA ASP A 100 -17.08 -1.31 -10.08
C ASP A 100 -15.62 -0.94 -10.35
N VAL A 101 -14.98 -0.28 -9.39
CA VAL A 101 -13.52 -0.09 -9.41
C VAL A 101 -12.90 -1.22 -8.59
N VAL A 102 -12.05 -2.02 -9.22
CA VAL A 102 -11.34 -3.11 -8.55
C VAL A 102 -9.89 -2.71 -8.33
N VAL A 103 -9.48 -2.68 -7.07
CA VAL A 103 -8.08 -2.46 -6.66
C VAL A 103 -7.52 -3.82 -6.28
N VAL A 104 -6.54 -4.31 -7.04
CA VAL A 104 -5.90 -5.59 -6.79
C VAL A 104 -4.57 -5.33 -6.08
N ALA A 105 -4.40 -5.92 -4.90
CA ALA A 105 -3.13 -5.95 -4.18
C ALA A 105 -2.53 -7.36 -4.29
N GLY A 106 -1.38 -7.47 -4.95
CA GLY A 106 -0.62 -8.71 -5.07
C GLY A 106 0.89 -8.44 -4.95
N ASP A 107 1.67 -9.49 -4.68
CA ASP A 107 3.13 -9.39 -4.53
C ASP A 107 3.86 -9.04 -5.85
N ASP A 108 3.21 -9.21 -7.01
CA ASP A 108 3.74 -8.89 -8.36
C ASP A 108 3.08 -7.63 -8.99
N ALA A 109 2.26 -6.90 -8.22
CA ALA A 109 1.55 -5.72 -8.71
C ALA A 109 2.42 -4.45 -8.71
#